data_AF-A0A2V9CEE9-F1
#
_entry.id   AF-A0A2V9CEE9-F1
#
_cell.length_a   1.000
_cell.length_b   1.000
_cell.length_c   1.000
_cell.angle_alpha   90.00
_cell.angle_beta   90.00
_cell.angle_gamma   90.00
#
_symmetry.space_group_name_H-M   'P 1'
#
loop_
_entity.id
_entity.type
_entity.pdbx_description
1 polymer ?
#
loop_
_entity_poly.entity_id
_entity_poly.type
_entity_poly.pdbx_seq_one_letter_code
_entity_poly.pdbx_strand_id
1 'polypeptide(L)' 'MSRGLAAAARRLDVNQAKISALRNDQLQGFSVERLMKFLTALDRDVEIVIHHKSRRRKGGRILVTAA' A
#
# COMPACT_ATOMS: atom_id res chain seq x y z
N MET A 1 12.76 -15.00 13.46
CA MET A 1 12.35 -14.26 12.24
C MET A 1 10.90 -14.53 11.77
N SER A 2 10.24 -15.66 12.06
CA SER A 2 8.86 -15.91 11.55
C SER A 2 7.70 -15.25 12.33
N ARG A 3 7.88 -14.90 13.61
CA ARG A 3 6.81 -14.32 14.45
C ARG A 3 6.23 -12.99 13.90
N GLY A 4 7.08 -12.16 13.29
CA GLY A 4 6.64 -10.88 12.71
C GLY A 4 5.69 -11.05 11.51
N LEU A 5 5.92 -12.08 10.68
CA LEU A 5 5.08 -12.36 9.52
C LEU A 5 3.68 -12.83 9.92
N ALA A 6 3.59 -13.69 10.95
CA ALA A 6 2.31 -14.17 11.45
C ALA A 6 1.50 -13.04 12.14
N ALA A 7 2.18 -12.14 12.86
CA ALA A 7 1.54 -10.97 13.44
C ALA A 7 1.00 -10.01 12.35
N ALA A 8 1.81 -9.72 11.32
CA ALA A 8 1.39 -8.89 10.19
C ALA A 8 0.24 -9.53 9.38
N ALA A 9 0.29 -10.85 9.15
CA ALA A 9 -0.77 -11.60 8.47
C ALA A 9 -2.12 -11.43 9.16
N ARG A 10 -2.16 -11.59 10.49
CA ARG A 10 -3.37 -11.37 11.30
C ARG A 10 -3.84 -9.92 11.27
N ARG A 11 -2.91 -8.96 11.42
CA ARG A 11 -3.24 -7.53 11.43
C ARG A 11 -3.81 -7.05 10.08
N LEU A 12 -3.30 -7.57 8.98
CA LEU A 12 -3.69 -7.19 7.61
C LEU A 12 -4.77 -8.10 7.00
N ASP A 13 -5.30 -9.06 7.78
CA ASP A 13 -6.27 -10.06 7.35
C ASP A 13 -5.89 -10.74 6.00
N VAL A 14 -4.68 -11.29 5.97
CA VAL A 14 -4.14 -12.05 4.83
C VAL A 14 -3.33 -13.25 5.27
N ASN A 15 -3.13 -14.21 4.37
CA ASN A 15 -2.24 -15.33 4.62
C ASN A 15 -0.75 -14.91 4.63
N GLN A 16 0.08 -15.74 5.24
CA GLN A 16 1.52 -15.51 5.34
C GLN A 16 2.22 -15.40 3.98
N ALA A 17 1.73 -16.11 2.96
CA ALA A 17 2.29 -16.05 1.60
C ALA A 17 2.16 -14.64 1.01
N LYS A 18 1.01 -13.97 1.21
CA LYS A 18 0.80 -12.58 0.79
C LYS A 18 1.70 -11.62 1.55
N ILE A 19 1.91 -11.80 2.85
CA ILE A 19 2.88 -10.97 3.59
C ILE A 19 4.30 -11.15 3.05
N SER A 20 4.69 -12.40 2.76
CA SER A 20 6.01 -12.67 2.19
C SER A 20 6.18 -12.04 0.81
N ALA A 21 5.16 -12.12 -0.04
CA ALA A 21 5.16 -11.47 -1.36
C ALA A 21 5.30 -9.95 -1.23
N LEU A 22 4.51 -9.32 -0.35
CA LEU A 22 4.57 -7.88 -0.09
C LEU A 22 5.96 -7.45 0.42
N ARG A 23 6.58 -8.23 1.32
CA ARG A 23 7.93 -7.95 1.84
C ARG A 23 9.03 -8.10 0.79
N ASN A 24 8.79 -8.90 -0.26
CA ASN A 24 9.74 -9.15 -1.34
C ASN A 24 9.41 -8.34 -2.60
N ASP A 25 8.66 -7.24 -2.46
CA ASP A 25 8.23 -6.34 -3.55
C ASP A 25 7.42 -7.02 -4.67
N GLN A 26 6.87 -8.21 -4.41
CA GLN A 26 6.02 -8.95 -5.34
C GLN A 26 4.59 -8.42 -5.27
N LEU A 27 4.36 -7.27 -5.90
CA LEU A 27 3.06 -6.60 -5.89
C LEU A 27 2.05 -7.17 -6.89
N GLN A 28 2.48 -8.09 -7.76
CA GLN A 28 1.59 -8.82 -8.67
C GLN A 28 0.53 -9.58 -7.86
N GLY A 29 -0.74 -9.18 -8.00
CA GLY A 29 -1.86 -9.75 -7.23
C GLY A 29 -2.35 -8.90 -6.05
N PHE A 30 -1.77 -7.71 -5.84
CA PHE A 30 -2.31 -6.69 -4.93
C PHE A 30 -2.92 -5.55 -5.73
N SER A 31 -4.20 -5.25 -5.49
CA SER A 31 -4.81 -4.03 -6.02
C SER A 31 -4.35 -2.81 -5.22
N VAL A 32 -4.39 -1.63 -5.85
CA VAL A 32 -4.11 -0.36 -5.17
C VAL A 32 -5.04 -0.16 -3.96
N GLU A 33 -6.33 -0.49 -4.10
CA GLU A 33 -7.30 -0.45 -2.99
C GLU A 33 -6.84 -1.33 -1.82
N ARG A 34 -6.32 -2.53 -2.09
CA ARG A 34 -5.83 -3.42 -1.03
C ARG A 34 -4.59 -2.85 -0.34
N LEU A 35 -3.68 -2.23 -1.09
CA LEU A 35 -2.53 -1.54 -0.51
C LEU A 35 -2.95 -0.38 0.38
N MET A 36 -3.96 0.41 -0.02
CA MET A 36 -4.52 1.47 0.82
C MET A 36 -5.16 0.92 2.10
N LYS A 37 -5.91 -0.19 2.02
CA LYS A 37 -6.47 -0.87 3.21
C LYS A 37 -5.39 -1.37 4.17
N PHE A 38 -4.22 -1.79 3.67
CA PHE A 38 -3.11 -2.17 4.53
C PHE A 38 -2.53 -0.98 5.28
N LEU A 39 -2.45 0.19 4.65
CA LEU A 39 -2.00 1.42 5.31
C LEU A 39 -2.92 1.80 6.46
N THR A 40 -4.24 1.78 6.24
CA THR A 40 -5.21 2.11 7.29
C THR A 40 -5.24 1.08 8.42
N ALA A 41 -5.08 -0.21 8.12
CA ALA A 41 -4.92 -1.26 9.13
C ALA A 41 -3.63 -1.11 9.97
N LEU A 42 -2.66 -0.34 9.48
CA LEU A 42 -1.41 0.01 10.17
C LEU A 42 -1.47 1.40 10.82
N ASP A 43 -2.67 1.92 11.06
CA ASP A 43 -2.92 3.23 11.68
C ASP A 43 -2.31 4.39 10.87
N ARG A 44 -2.26 4.25 9.54
CA ARG A 44 -1.86 5.31 8.61
C ARG A 44 -3.07 5.81 7.84
N ASP A 45 -3.37 7.08 8.01
CA ASP A 45 -4.38 7.73 7.20
C ASP A 45 -3.95 7.84 5.74
N VAL A 46 -4.89 7.63 4.83
CA VAL A 46 -4.69 7.75 3.39
C VAL A 46 -5.57 8.90 2.88
N GLU A 47 -4.93 10.01 2.53
CA GLU A 47 -5.60 11.15 1.89
C GLU A 47 -5.44 11.07 0.37
N ILE A 48 -6.55 11.17 -0.37
CA ILE A 48 -6.54 11.25 -1.83
C ILE A 48 -6.87 12.68 -2.24
N VAL A 49 -5.84 13.46 -2.51
CA VAL A 49 -5.98 14.84 -2.98
C VAL A 49 -5.98 14.88 -4.51
N ILE A 50 -7.07 15.37 -5.10
CA ILE A 50 -7.21 15.51 -6.55
C ILE A 50 -7.08 16.98 -6.91
N HIS A 51 -6.10 17.30 -7.76
CA HIS A 51 -5.89 18.65 -8.29
C HIS A 51 -5.60 18.61 -9.79
N HIS A 52 -5.77 19.74 -10.47
CA HIS A 52 -5.39 19.85 -11.88
C HIS A 52 -3.89 19.55 -12.08
N LYS A 53 -3.55 18.88 -13.18
CA LYS A 53 -2.14 18.72 -13.57
C LYS A 53 -1.52 20.10 -13.83
N SER A 54 -0.23 20.24 -13.55
CA SER A 54 0.53 21.43 -13.96
C SER A 54 0.39 21.66 -15.47
N ARG A 55 0.18 22.92 -15.87
CA ARG A 55 0.04 23.31 -17.29
C ARG A 55 1.23 22.86 -18.15
N ARG A 56 2.43 22.76 -17.55
CA ARG A 56 3.67 22.35 -18.23
C ARG A 56 3.78 20.83 -18.44
N ARG A 57 2.95 20.00 -17.79
CA ARG A 57 3.03 18.53 -17.87
C ARG A 57 2.07 17.97 -18.92
N LYS A 58 2.50 16.92 -19.64
CA LYS A 58 1.66 16.24 -20.64
C LYS A 58 0.48 15.48 -20.01
N GLY A 59 0.68 14.86 -18.84
CA GLY A 59 -0.35 14.08 -18.13
C GLY A 59 -0.40 14.33 -16.62
N GLY A 60 -1.40 13.74 -15.97
CA GLY A 60 -1.48 13.63 -14.52
C GLY A 60 -0.45 12.64 -13.97
N ARG A 61 -0.28 12.63 -12.64
CA ARG A 61 0.58 11.65 -11.95
C ARG A 61 -0.08 11.24 -10.65
N ILE A 62 0.21 10.03 -10.21
CA ILE A 62 -0.04 9.59 -8.83
C ILE A 62 1.24 9.87 -8.06
N LEU A 63 1.12 10.53 -6.91
CA LEU A 63 2.23 10.78 -6.00
C LEU A 63 1.86 10.18 -4.64
N VAL A 64 2.80 9.44 -4.07
CA VAL A 64 2.73 8.97 -2.68
C VAL A 64 3.82 9.70 -1.92
N THR A 65 3.45 10.35 -0.82
CA THR A 65 4.40 11.04 0.07
C THR A 65 4.28 10.39 1.45
N ALA A 66 5.40 9.94 2.01
CA ALA A 66 5.47 9.52 3.41
C ALA A 66 5.98 10.71 4.23
N ALA A 67 5.16 11.15 5.18
CA ALA A 67 5.48 12.23 6.11
C ALA A 67 6.19 11.70 7.36
#